data_AF-A0A924YRU3-F1
#
_entry.id   AF-A0A924YRU3-F1
#
_cell.length_a   1.000
_cell.length_b   1.000
_cell.length_c   1.000
_cell.angle_alpha   90.00
_cell.angle_beta   90.00
_cell.angle_gamma   90.00
#
_symmetry.space_group_name_H-M   'P 1'
#
loop_
_entity.id
_entity.type
_entity.pdbx_description
1 polymer ?
#
loop_
_entity_poly.entity_id
_entity_poly.type
_entity_poly.pdbx_seq_one_letter_code
_entity_poly.pdbx_strand_id
1 'polypeptide(L)'
;MSPLARRGRMILLILVTIIVTERLIQHGIALHVLGWEGVGWRKTLRVCGELLLAGYVWWCGDRIWKWLFCIQSLVNGAVRLYLIAKMIQMAWLIGKLAKMPATVNLMALASAFGPEILLASMHVVAAVAVVCLPSVRAFLAYQQREAHWKKESIDNVEKWLASVRARPQYERLTLDLLRSLDGPRLLDVIRDHILLTTDGEYDAIAKLSPGHQMIYAISQLEAEVNNGGFHQYFWNTRGKFIFMVVEGYRQLRHEQNLRLALKSIESFFGEEAEQANFQTDRLDELLDKYQEARENSRLPDLDKEPLASCEDELIAYAQAHLSEFVTR
;
A
#
# COMPACT_ATOMS: atom_id res chain seq x y z
N MET A 1 4.64 2.97 -7.09
CA MET A 1 5.45 4.19 -6.81
C MET A 1 6.36 4.53 -8.01
N SER A 2 6.38 5.79 -8.49
CA SER A 2 7.19 6.19 -9.66
C SER A 2 8.71 6.14 -9.38
N PRO A 3 9.58 6.03 -10.40
CA PRO A 3 11.04 6.08 -10.21
C PRO A 3 11.51 7.36 -9.49
N LEU A 4 10.88 8.49 -9.77
CA LEU A 4 11.18 9.78 -9.15
C LEU A 4 10.82 9.79 -7.65
N ALA A 5 9.67 9.20 -7.28
CA ALA A 5 9.25 9.02 -5.89
C ALA A 5 10.15 8.01 -5.13
N ARG A 6 10.61 6.94 -5.79
CA ARG A 6 11.61 6.02 -5.24
C ARG A 6 12.91 6.74 -4.87
N ARG A 7 13.44 7.57 -5.78
CA ARG A 7 14.62 8.41 -5.50
C ARG A 7 14.37 9.39 -4.36
N GLY A 8 13.18 9.99 -4.30
CA GLY A 8 12.79 10.88 -3.20
C GLY A 8 12.82 10.20 -1.84
N ARG A 9 12.26 8.98 -1.75
CA ARG A 9 12.31 8.14 -0.54
C ARG A 9 13.75 7.86 -0.11
N MET A 10 14.61 7.48 -1.06
CA MET A 10 16.02 7.16 -0.78
C MET A 10 16.80 8.38 -0.27
N ILE A 11 16.61 9.55 -0.91
CA ILE A 11 17.24 10.81 -0.46
C ILE A 11 16.79 11.16 0.96
N LEU A 12 15.50 11.05 1.24
CA LEU A 12 14.93 11.25 2.57
C LEU A 12 15.52 10.30 3.62
N LEU A 13 15.70 9.02 3.28
CA LEU A 13 16.34 8.04 4.17
C LEU A 13 17.81 8.39 4.45
N ILE A 14 18.57 8.76 3.42
CA ILE A 14 19.98 9.17 3.57
C ILE A 14 20.11 10.35 4.53
N LEU A 15 19.22 11.34 4.43
CA LEU A 15 19.26 12.53 5.31
C LEU A 15 18.94 12.19 6.76
N VAL A 16 17.93 11.35 6.98
CA VAL A 16 17.64 10.88 8.34
C VAL A 16 18.83 10.11 8.90
N THR A 17 19.45 9.24 8.10
CA THR A 17 20.68 8.55 8.52
C THR A 17 21.79 9.52 8.89
N ILE A 18 21.99 10.60 8.13
CA ILE A 18 23.00 11.63 8.44
C ILE A 18 22.69 12.33 9.76
N ILE A 19 21.44 12.76 9.97
CA ILE A 19 20.99 13.45 11.20
C ILE A 19 21.15 12.52 12.42
N VAL A 20 20.73 11.25 12.29
CA VAL A 20 20.88 10.24 13.35
C VAL A 20 22.35 9.99 13.65
N THR A 21 23.19 9.84 12.62
CA THR A 21 24.64 9.60 12.75
C THR A 21 25.33 10.77 13.44
N GLU A 22 25.00 12.01 13.06
CA GLU A 22 25.56 13.21 13.70
C GLU A 22 25.22 13.25 15.19
N ARG A 23 23.96 12.96 15.56
CA ARG A 23 23.53 12.92 16.97
C ARG A 23 24.26 11.85 17.77
N LEU A 24 24.49 10.69 17.17
CA LEU A 24 25.28 9.62 17.78
C LEU A 24 26.74 10.04 17.98
N ILE A 25 27.36 10.70 16.99
CA ILE A 25 28.74 11.21 17.09
C ILE A 25 28.85 12.27 18.19
N GLN A 26 27.94 13.26 18.22
CA GLN A 26 27.91 14.30 19.25
C GLN A 26 27.81 13.68 20.65
N HIS A 27 26.96 12.67 20.82
CA HIS A 27 26.80 11.97 22.09
C HIS A 27 28.04 11.15 22.46
N GLY A 28 28.65 10.46 21.50
CA GLY A 28 29.88 9.69 21.68
C GLY A 28 31.07 10.56 22.10
N ILE A 29 31.24 11.73 21.47
CA ILE A 29 32.27 12.71 21.85
C ILE A 29 32.02 13.23 23.27
N ALA A 30 30.77 13.58 23.59
CA ALA A 30 30.43 14.04 24.94
C ALA A 30 30.75 12.98 26.00
N LEU A 31 30.45 11.70 25.71
CA LEU A 31 30.76 10.57 26.58
C LEU A 31 32.27 10.39 26.77
N HIS A 32 33.05 10.55 25.69
CA HIS A 32 34.50 10.42 25.74
C HIS A 32 35.16 11.53 26.55
N VAL A 33 34.72 12.79 26.37
CA VAL A 33 35.34 13.96 27.00
C VAL A 33 34.91 14.11 28.47
N LEU A 34 33.63 13.90 28.77
CA LEU A 34 33.05 14.17 30.09
C LEU A 34 32.93 12.91 30.96
N GLY A 35 33.17 11.73 30.39
CA GLY A 35 32.91 10.45 31.02
C GLY A 35 31.42 10.19 31.25
N TRP A 36 31.11 9.00 31.76
CA TRP A 36 29.73 8.58 32.02
C TRP A 36 29.04 9.45 33.08
N GLU A 37 29.79 9.88 34.10
CA GLU A 37 29.31 10.74 35.18
C GLU A 37 28.97 12.16 34.70
N GLY A 38 29.73 12.71 33.75
CA GLY A 38 29.51 14.06 33.22
C GLY A 38 28.37 14.16 32.21
N VAL A 39 28.04 13.08 31.48
CA VAL A 39 26.91 13.05 30.54
C VAL A 39 25.60 12.69 31.25
N GLY A 40 25.65 11.75 32.19
CA GLY A 40 24.51 11.24 32.94
C GLY A 40 23.61 10.29 32.14
N TRP A 41 23.22 9.16 32.74
CA TRP A 41 22.43 8.10 32.09
C TRP A 41 21.08 8.58 31.53
N ARG A 42 20.43 9.55 32.18
CA ARG A 42 19.16 10.14 31.72
C ARG A 42 19.29 10.83 30.37
N LYS A 43 20.44 11.47 30.12
CA LYS A 43 20.71 12.17 28.85
C LYS A 43 20.93 11.16 27.72
N THR A 44 21.63 10.06 28.00
CA THR A 44 21.81 8.95 27.07
C THR A 44 20.47 8.30 26.70
N LEU A 45 19.63 7.95 27.68
CA LEU A 45 18.30 7.38 27.42
C LEU A 45 17.42 8.33 26.60
N ARG A 46 17.47 9.63 26.90
CA ARG A 46 16.73 10.64 26.13
C ARG A 46 17.17 10.66 24.67
N VAL A 47 18.47 10.66 24.39
CA VAL A 47 18.99 10.63 23.01
C VAL A 47 18.55 9.35 22.30
N CYS A 48 18.69 8.18 22.94
CA CYS A 48 18.22 6.92 22.36
C CYS A 48 16.71 6.93 22.07
N GLY A 49 15.90 7.46 23.00
CA GLY A 49 14.45 7.60 22.82
C GLY A 49 14.09 8.57 21.67
N GLU A 50 14.77 9.71 21.57
CA GLU A 50 14.60 10.67 20.48
C GLU A 50 14.96 10.05 19.13
N LEU A 51 16.01 9.23 19.06
CA LEU A 51 16.43 8.52 17.84
C LEU A 51 15.44 7.42 17.43
N LEU A 52 14.95 6.63 18.39
CA LEU A 52 13.95 5.60 18.14
C LEU A 52 12.62 6.21 17.69
N LEU A 53 12.19 7.29 18.35
CA LEU A 53 10.98 8.02 17.97
C LEU A 53 11.13 8.67 16.60
N ALA A 54 12.30 9.25 16.28
CA ALA A 54 12.58 9.79 14.95
C ALA A 54 12.51 8.70 13.88
N GLY A 55 13.12 7.54 14.12
CA GLY A 55 13.03 6.38 13.23
C GLY A 55 11.59 5.92 13.03
N TYR A 56 10.83 5.81 14.13
CA TYR A 56 9.41 5.41 14.10
C TYR A 56 8.52 6.43 13.39
N VAL A 57 8.62 7.72 13.71
CA VAL A 57 7.86 8.81 13.05
C VAL A 57 8.22 8.88 11.57
N TRP A 58 9.46 8.60 11.20
CA TRP A 58 9.85 8.59 9.81
C TRP A 58 9.31 7.38 9.04
N TRP A 59 9.31 6.21 9.68
CA TRP A 59 8.83 4.96 9.08
C TRP A 59 7.30 4.89 9.04
N CYS A 60 6.65 5.13 10.18
CA CYS A 60 5.21 4.97 10.40
C CYS A 60 4.43 6.28 10.53
N GLY A 61 5.09 7.41 10.82
CA GLY A 61 4.40 8.67 11.09
C GLY A 61 3.75 9.29 9.85
N ASP A 62 2.66 10.01 10.07
CA ASP A 62 1.97 10.77 9.03
C ASP A 62 2.77 11.99 8.55
N ARG A 63 2.19 12.72 7.59
CA ARG A 63 2.79 13.94 7.02
C ARG A 63 3.10 14.99 8.09
N ILE A 64 2.22 15.20 9.06
CA ILE A 64 2.34 16.28 10.06
C ILE A 64 3.55 16.02 10.94
N TRP A 65 3.73 14.78 11.40
CA TRP A 65 4.86 14.42 12.26
C TRP A 65 6.22 14.54 11.54
N LYS A 66 6.28 14.20 10.25
CA LYS A 66 7.49 14.37 9.44
C LYS A 66 7.84 15.85 9.22
N TRP A 67 6.83 16.70 8.99
CA TRP A 67 7.03 18.15 8.88
C TRP A 67 7.45 18.77 10.21
N LEU A 68 6.83 18.37 11.32
CA LEU A 68 7.22 18.82 12.66
C LEU A 68 8.67 18.47 12.98
N PHE A 69 9.14 17.28 12.58
CA PHE A 69 10.54 16.88 12.76
C PHE A 69 11.52 17.72 11.93
N CYS A 70 11.17 18.01 10.66
CA CYS A 70 11.95 18.93 9.82
C CYS A 70 11.99 20.35 10.42
N ILE A 71 10.85 20.87 10.88
CA ILE A 71 10.75 22.18 11.53
C ILE A 71 11.58 22.21 12.81
N GLN A 72 11.48 21.18 13.66
CA GLN A 72 12.26 21.07 14.88
C GLN A 72 13.77 21.05 14.60
N SER A 73 14.20 20.33 13.56
CA SER A 73 15.60 20.32 13.14
C SER A 73 16.06 21.71 12.67
N LEU A 74 15.21 22.41 11.93
CA LEU A 74 15.47 23.75 11.42
C LEU A 74 15.54 24.79 12.55
N VAL A 75 14.60 24.73 13.49
CA VAL A 75 14.57 25.57 14.70
C VAL A 75 15.79 25.30 15.58
N ASN A 76 16.14 24.03 15.83
CA ASN A 76 17.32 23.68 16.62
C ASN A 76 18.62 24.18 15.98
N GLY A 77 18.75 24.06 14.65
CA GLY A 77 19.88 24.62 13.91
C GLY A 77 19.95 26.14 14.03
N ALA A 78 18.82 26.83 13.85
CA ALA A 78 18.73 28.29 13.96
C ALA A 78 19.05 28.81 15.37
N VAL A 79 18.55 28.14 16.42
CA VAL A 79 18.83 28.50 17.82
C VAL A 79 20.31 28.32 18.14
N ARG A 80 20.95 27.22 17.67
CA ARG A 80 22.40 27.02 17.83
C ARG A 80 23.20 28.15 17.18
N LEU A 81 22.86 28.53 15.94
CA LEU A 81 23.51 29.66 15.25
C LEU A 81 23.35 30.99 16.01
N TYR A 82 22.16 31.26 16.55
CA TYR A 82 21.90 32.47 17.33
C TYR A 82 22.72 32.52 18.62
N LEU A 83 22.77 31.42 19.38
CA LEU A 83 23.53 31.35 20.63
C LEU A 83 25.03 31.53 20.38
N ILE A 84 25.56 30.90 19.33
CA ILE A 84 26.95 31.11 18.90
C ILE A 84 27.18 32.59 18.60
N ALA A 85 26.34 33.23 17.78
CA ALA A 85 26.47 34.65 17.47
C ALA A 85 26.48 35.55 18.72
N LYS A 86 25.65 35.23 19.73
CA LYS A 86 25.61 35.94 21.01
C LYS A 86 26.86 35.72 21.86
N MET A 87 27.39 34.50 21.89
CA MET A 87 28.65 34.22 22.60
C MET A 87 29.82 34.98 21.97
N ILE A 88 29.87 35.08 20.64
CA ILE A 88 30.85 35.89 19.90
C ILE A 88 30.72 37.37 20.28
N GLN A 89 29.50 37.90 20.28
CA GLN A 89 29.20 39.29 20.67
C GLN A 89 29.64 39.57 22.12
N MET A 90 29.39 38.63 23.04
CA MET A 90 29.72 38.77 24.46
C MET A 90 31.23 38.68 24.72
N ALA A 91 31.94 37.78 24.03
CA ALA A 91 33.39 37.67 24.08
C ALA A 91 34.09 38.95 23.56
N TRP A 92 33.45 39.64 22.59
CA TRP A 92 33.89 40.94 22.09
C TRP A 92 33.68 42.04 23.15
N LEU A 93 32.50 42.09 23.78
CA LEU A 93 32.16 43.04 24.85
C LEU A 93 33.03 42.92 26.11
N ILE A 94 33.43 41.71 26.50
CA ILE A 94 34.29 41.46 27.68
C ILE A 94 35.75 41.83 27.41
N GLY A 95 36.10 42.29 26.19
CA GLY A 95 37.45 42.75 25.86
C GLY A 95 38.51 41.66 25.77
N LYS A 96 38.13 40.38 25.92
CA LYS A 96 39.01 39.22 25.75
C LYS A 96 39.45 39.04 24.29
N LEU A 97 38.57 39.32 23.33
CA LEU A 97 38.92 39.35 21.90
C LEU A 97 39.60 40.68 21.53
N ALA A 98 39.19 41.82 22.09
CA ALA A 98 39.68 43.15 21.69
C ALA A 98 41.20 43.37 21.90
N LYS A 99 41.86 42.58 22.77
CA LYS A 99 43.30 42.68 23.05
C LYS A 99 44.18 41.75 22.22
N MET A 100 43.60 40.84 21.44
CA MET A 100 44.34 39.91 20.59
C MET A 100 44.42 40.44 19.15
N PRO A 101 45.48 40.14 18.39
CA PRO A 101 45.55 40.46 16.97
C PRO A 101 44.33 39.87 16.24
N ALA A 102 43.74 40.63 15.31
CA ALA A 102 42.53 40.23 14.59
C ALA A 102 42.60 38.82 13.96
N THR A 103 43.80 38.41 13.52
CA THR A 103 44.10 37.08 12.98
C THR A 103 43.97 35.96 14.02
N VAL A 104 44.40 36.19 15.26
CA VAL A 104 44.30 35.23 16.38
C VAL A 104 42.85 35.09 16.84
N ASN A 105 42.10 36.19 16.87
CA ASN A 105 40.67 36.17 17.14
C ASN A 105 39.88 35.39 16.08
N LEU A 106 40.20 35.61 14.80
CA LEU A 106 39.59 34.87 13.70
C LEU A 106 39.92 33.37 13.77
N MET A 107 41.16 33.00 14.11
CA MET A 107 41.54 31.60 14.31
C MET A 107 40.86 30.97 15.54
N ALA A 108 40.76 31.67 16.67
CA ALA A 108 40.10 31.19 17.88
C ALA A 108 38.58 31.01 17.68
N LEU A 109 37.94 31.93 16.97
CA LEU A 109 36.53 31.83 16.58
C LEU A 109 36.29 30.71 15.57
N ALA A 110 37.16 30.60 14.57
CA ALA A 110 37.10 29.53 13.57
C ALA A 110 37.36 28.14 14.18
N SER A 111 38.22 28.03 15.19
CA SER A 111 38.51 26.76 15.87
C SER A 111 37.46 26.40 16.92
N ALA A 112 36.94 27.36 17.68
CA ALA A 112 35.95 27.09 18.73
C ALA A 112 34.53 26.88 18.18
N PHE A 113 34.12 27.65 17.17
CA PHE A 113 32.73 27.65 16.69
C PHE A 113 32.59 27.40 15.19
N GLY A 114 33.69 27.45 14.41
CA GLY A 114 33.66 27.22 12.97
C GLY A 114 33.01 25.89 12.56
N PRO A 115 33.35 24.76 13.20
CA PRO A 115 32.71 23.47 12.91
C PRO A 115 31.21 23.47 13.20
N GLU A 116 30.78 24.09 14.29
CA GLU A 116 29.38 24.11 14.72
C GLU A 116 28.51 25.03 13.86
N ILE A 117 29.03 26.19 13.45
CA ILE A 117 28.38 27.10 12.50
C ILE A 117 28.27 26.43 11.13
N LEU A 118 29.34 25.77 10.68
CA LEU A 118 29.36 25.04 9.42
C LEU A 118 28.32 23.91 9.43
N LEU A 119 28.31 23.10 10.49
CA LEU A 119 27.32 22.03 10.69
C LEU A 119 25.89 22.58 10.70
N ALA A 120 25.60 23.63 11.48
CA ALA A 120 24.25 24.19 11.54
C ALA A 120 23.81 24.80 10.19
N SER A 121 24.73 25.43 9.47
CA SER A 121 24.47 25.96 8.12
C SER A 121 24.21 24.84 7.11
N MET A 122 24.99 23.75 7.18
CA MET A 122 24.76 22.56 6.36
C MET A 122 23.39 21.92 6.63
N HIS A 123 22.91 21.92 7.87
CA HIS A 123 21.57 21.43 8.20
C HIS A 123 20.46 22.27 7.57
N VAL A 124 20.59 23.60 7.62
CA VAL A 124 19.61 24.51 6.99
C VAL A 124 19.63 24.34 5.48
N VAL A 125 20.81 24.34 4.85
CA VAL A 125 20.95 24.15 3.41
C VAL A 125 20.43 22.78 2.97
N ALA A 126 20.75 21.71 3.71
CA ALA A 126 20.25 20.37 3.43
C ALA A 126 18.72 20.31 3.55
N ALA A 127 18.13 20.86 4.62
CA ALA A 127 16.68 20.88 4.80
C ALA A 127 15.96 21.63 3.66
N VAL A 128 16.48 22.81 3.28
CA VAL A 128 15.91 23.61 2.18
C VAL A 128 16.06 22.89 0.84
N ALA A 129 17.27 22.39 0.54
CA ALA A 129 17.52 21.65 -0.70
C ALA A 129 16.56 20.47 -0.84
N VAL A 130 16.34 19.74 0.25
CA VAL A 130 15.53 18.51 0.29
C VAL A 130 14.06 18.79 0.06
N VAL A 131 13.51 19.84 0.68
CA VAL A 131 12.12 20.25 0.43
C VAL A 131 11.92 20.76 -1.01
N CYS A 132 12.98 21.27 -1.63
CA CYS A 132 12.97 21.78 -3.00
C CYS A 132 13.26 20.71 -4.06
N LEU A 133 13.81 19.55 -3.71
CA LEU A 133 14.14 18.50 -4.68
C LEU A 133 12.88 17.92 -5.33
N PRO A 134 12.81 17.86 -6.68
CA PRO A 134 11.65 17.31 -7.39
C PRO A 134 11.33 15.86 -7.00
N SER A 135 12.36 15.07 -6.68
CA SER A 135 12.24 13.69 -6.22
C SER A 135 11.51 13.57 -4.88
N VAL A 136 11.87 14.41 -3.90
CA VAL A 136 11.24 14.48 -2.58
C VAL A 136 9.79 14.96 -2.71
N ARG A 137 9.54 16.00 -3.52
CA ARG A 137 8.17 16.45 -3.81
C ARG A 137 7.32 15.35 -4.45
N ALA A 138 7.88 14.62 -5.41
CA ALA A 138 7.19 13.50 -6.04
C ALA A 138 6.86 12.37 -5.05
N PHE A 139 7.76 12.09 -4.10
CA PHE A 139 7.50 11.12 -3.03
C PHE A 139 6.40 11.58 -2.08
N LEU A 140 6.43 12.85 -1.64
CA LEU A 140 5.39 13.40 -0.77
C LEU A 140 4.01 13.44 -1.46
N ALA A 141 3.97 13.73 -2.76
CA ALA A 141 2.76 13.68 -3.57
C ALA A 141 2.26 12.24 -3.78
N TYR A 142 3.16 11.25 -3.88
CA TYR A 142 2.81 9.84 -3.90
C TYR A 142 2.14 9.42 -2.59
N GLN A 143 2.73 9.77 -1.44
CA GLN A 143 2.18 9.46 -0.12
C GLN A 143 0.78 10.07 0.11
N GLN A 144 0.55 11.30 -0.36
CA GLN A 144 -0.78 11.93 -0.28
C GLN A 144 -1.83 11.21 -1.11
N ARG A 145 -1.48 10.83 -2.35
CA ARG A 145 -2.38 10.08 -3.22
C ARG A 145 -2.69 8.70 -2.64
N GLU A 146 -1.69 8.03 -2.09
CA GLU A 146 -1.88 6.73 -1.43
C GLU A 146 -2.83 6.83 -0.22
N ALA A 147 -2.67 7.86 0.62
CA ALA A 147 -3.54 8.09 1.76
C ALA A 147 -4.99 8.45 1.35
N HIS A 148 -5.16 9.31 0.34
CA HIS A 148 -6.47 9.64 -0.21
C HIS A 148 -7.15 8.40 -0.81
N TRP A 149 -6.42 7.66 -1.66
CA TRP A 149 -6.91 6.44 -2.29
C TRP A 149 -7.31 5.41 -1.24
N LYS A 150 -6.50 5.17 -0.19
CA LYS A 150 -6.88 4.26 0.90
C LYS A 150 -8.17 4.69 1.58
N LYS A 151 -8.33 5.98 1.88
CA LYS A 151 -9.56 6.49 2.52
C LYS A 151 -10.77 6.33 1.60
N GLU A 152 -10.66 6.78 0.35
CA GLU A 152 -11.72 6.68 -0.65
C GLU A 152 -12.11 5.22 -0.93
N SER A 153 -11.13 4.32 -1.03
CA SER A 153 -11.36 2.88 -1.17
C SER A 153 -12.09 2.30 0.03
N ILE A 154 -11.70 2.65 1.27
CA ILE A 154 -12.39 2.21 2.48
C ILE A 154 -13.83 2.72 2.49
N ASP A 155 -14.05 4.01 2.25
CA ASP A 155 -15.39 4.61 2.23
C ASP A 155 -16.28 3.97 1.14
N ASN A 156 -15.70 3.65 -0.03
CA ASN A 156 -16.42 2.99 -1.12
C ASN A 156 -16.75 1.53 -0.78
N VAL A 157 -15.81 0.79 -0.18
CA VAL A 157 -16.06 -0.58 0.30
C VAL A 157 -17.12 -0.59 1.39
N GLU A 158 -17.08 0.34 2.35
CA GLU A 158 -18.09 0.44 3.40
C GLU A 158 -19.48 0.75 2.83
N LYS A 159 -19.58 1.68 1.87
CA LYS A 159 -20.84 1.96 1.16
C LYS A 159 -21.36 0.76 0.38
N TRP A 160 -20.47 0.05 -0.32
CA TRP A 160 -20.82 -1.17 -1.05
C TRP A 160 -21.27 -2.29 -0.10
N LEU A 161 -20.56 -2.51 1.01
CA LEU A 161 -20.98 -3.48 2.04
C LEU A 161 -22.32 -3.10 2.67
N ALA A 162 -22.54 -1.81 2.94
CA ALA A 162 -23.81 -1.32 3.46
C ALA A 162 -24.96 -1.55 2.47
N SER A 163 -24.73 -1.32 1.17
CA SER A 163 -25.75 -1.58 0.15
C SER A 163 -26.07 -3.07 0.06
N VAL A 164 -25.06 -3.94 0.02
CA VAL A 164 -25.23 -5.42 0.02
C VAL A 164 -26.03 -5.88 1.24
N ARG A 165 -25.69 -5.40 2.44
CA ARG A 165 -26.41 -5.75 3.69
C ARG A 165 -27.84 -5.24 3.74
N ALA A 166 -28.14 -4.13 3.06
CA ALA A 166 -29.48 -3.57 3.00
C ALA A 166 -30.38 -4.23 1.94
N ARG A 167 -29.82 -5.05 1.03
CA ARG A 167 -30.62 -5.74 0.02
C ARG A 167 -31.51 -6.80 0.67
N PRO A 168 -32.81 -6.87 0.32
CA PRO A 168 -33.65 -8.00 0.68
C PRO A 168 -33.03 -9.32 0.22
N GLN A 169 -32.94 -10.28 1.14
CA GLN A 169 -32.49 -11.63 0.86
C GLN A 169 -33.71 -12.52 0.59
N TYR A 170 -33.66 -13.28 -0.49
CA TYR A 170 -34.75 -14.16 -0.91
C TYR A 170 -34.32 -15.61 -0.79
N GLU A 171 -34.83 -16.32 0.22
CA GLU A 171 -34.61 -17.77 0.37
C GLU A 171 -35.27 -18.58 -0.73
N ARG A 172 -36.28 -18.00 -1.40
CA ARG A 172 -36.99 -18.63 -2.51
C ARG A 172 -37.23 -17.64 -3.63
N LEU A 173 -36.93 -18.08 -4.85
CA LEU A 173 -37.16 -17.33 -6.08
C LEU A 173 -38.44 -17.85 -6.74
N THR A 174 -39.47 -17.02 -6.75
CA THR A 174 -40.73 -17.34 -7.45
C THR A 174 -40.75 -16.66 -8.82
N LEU A 175 -41.52 -17.22 -9.76
CA LEU A 175 -41.62 -16.64 -11.10
C LEU A 175 -42.19 -15.21 -11.07
N ASP A 176 -43.15 -14.94 -10.19
CA ASP A 176 -43.75 -13.60 -10.05
C ASP A 176 -42.75 -12.59 -9.49
N LEU A 177 -41.94 -13.01 -8.51
CA LEU A 177 -40.82 -12.19 -8.02
C LEU A 177 -39.87 -11.86 -9.18
N LEU A 178 -39.36 -12.88 -9.88
CA LEU A 178 -38.35 -12.69 -10.93
C LEU A 178 -38.87 -11.82 -12.08
N ARG A 179 -40.14 -11.94 -12.45
CA ARG A 179 -40.79 -11.07 -13.46
C ARG A 179 -40.94 -9.61 -13.03
N SER A 180 -40.99 -9.35 -11.73
CA SER A 180 -41.16 -7.99 -11.20
C SER A 180 -39.85 -7.19 -11.12
N LEU A 181 -38.70 -7.86 -11.27
CA LEU A 181 -37.38 -7.24 -11.20
C LEU A 181 -36.94 -6.72 -12.56
N ASP A 182 -36.22 -5.59 -12.57
CA ASP A 182 -35.51 -5.15 -13.76
C ASP A 182 -34.24 -5.99 -14.00
N GLY A 183 -33.57 -5.80 -15.15
CA GLY A 183 -32.43 -6.62 -15.56
C GLY A 183 -31.30 -6.70 -14.52
N PRO A 184 -30.69 -5.56 -14.14
CA PRO A 184 -29.63 -5.55 -13.13
C PRO A 184 -30.08 -6.12 -11.78
N ARG A 185 -31.29 -5.77 -11.33
CA ARG A 185 -31.81 -6.26 -10.05
C ARG A 185 -32.10 -7.76 -10.08
N LEU A 186 -32.56 -8.29 -11.21
CA LEU A 186 -32.79 -9.72 -11.42
C LEU A 186 -31.49 -10.51 -11.24
N LEU A 187 -30.40 -10.06 -11.90
CA LEU A 187 -29.11 -10.73 -11.80
C LEU A 187 -28.54 -10.67 -10.38
N ASP A 188 -28.62 -9.52 -9.72
CA ASP A 188 -28.24 -9.35 -8.31
C ASP A 188 -28.99 -10.31 -7.38
N VAL A 189 -30.33 -10.40 -7.52
CA VAL A 189 -31.15 -11.28 -6.68
C VAL A 189 -30.82 -12.76 -6.91
N ILE A 190 -30.55 -13.16 -8.16
CA ILE A 190 -30.12 -14.54 -8.45
C ILE A 190 -28.76 -14.83 -7.81
N ARG A 191 -27.77 -13.93 -7.95
CA ARG A 191 -26.44 -14.09 -7.32
C ARG A 191 -26.53 -14.17 -5.81
N ASP A 192 -27.28 -13.26 -5.19
CA ASP A 192 -27.49 -13.22 -3.74
C ASP A 192 -28.18 -14.51 -3.26
N HIS A 193 -29.17 -15.02 -4.00
CA HIS A 193 -29.85 -16.27 -3.69
C HIS A 193 -28.91 -17.49 -3.77
N ILE A 194 -28.07 -17.58 -4.81
CA ILE A 194 -27.08 -18.65 -4.94
C ILE A 194 -26.13 -18.63 -3.75
N LEU A 195 -25.56 -17.47 -3.42
CA LEU A 195 -24.65 -17.35 -2.28
C LEU A 195 -25.33 -17.70 -0.95
N LEU A 196 -26.55 -17.22 -0.74
CA LEU A 196 -27.31 -17.49 0.49
C LEU A 196 -27.58 -18.99 0.68
N THR A 197 -27.87 -19.73 -0.39
CA THR A 197 -28.29 -21.14 -0.32
C THR A 197 -27.13 -22.14 -0.46
N THR A 198 -26.00 -21.71 -1.00
CA THR A 198 -24.85 -22.60 -1.26
C THR A 198 -23.58 -22.23 -0.52
N ASP A 199 -23.49 -21.03 0.04
CA ASP A 199 -22.26 -20.47 0.63
C ASP A 199 -21.05 -20.48 -0.34
N GLY A 200 -21.31 -20.54 -1.64
CA GLY A 200 -20.27 -20.68 -2.66
C GLY A 200 -19.63 -22.08 -2.74
N GLU A 201 -20.19 -23.08 -2.05
CA GLU A 201 -19.65 -24.44 -2.04
C GLU A 201 -19.90 -25.16 -3.36
N TYR A 202 -18.85 -25.78 -3.90
CA TYR A 202 -18.87 -26.42 -5.22
C TYR A 202 -19.97 -27.48 -5.35
N ASP A 203 -20.08 -28.39 -4.38
CA ASP A 203 -21.05 -29.49 -4.41
C ASP A 203 -22.50 -29.00 -4.32
N ALA A 204 -22.73 -27.84 -3.72
CA ALA A 204 -24.05 -27.21 -3.65
C ALA A 204 -24.38 -26.53 -4.98
N ILE A 205 -23.43 -25.76 -5.54
CA ILE A 205 -23.58 -25.09 -6.85
C ILE A 205 -23.79 -26.10 -7.98
N ALA A 206 -23.03 -27.20 -7.98
CA ALA A 206 -23.13 -28.25 -8.99
C ALA A 206 -24.50 -28.95 -9.04
N LYS A 207 -25.33 -28.80 -8.00
CA LYS A 207 -26.71 -29.33 -7.94
C LYS A 207 -27.76 -28.32 -8.42
N LEU A 208 -27.39 -27.05 -8.60
CA LEU A 208 -28.29 -26.03 -9.13
C LEU A 208 -28.52 -26.23 -10.64
N SER A 209 -29.50 -25.52 -11.20
CA SER A 209 -29.74 -25.55 -12.65
C SER A 209 -28.55 -24.96 -13.44
N PRO A 210 -28.40 -25.31 -14.73
CA PRO A 210 -27.32 -24.78 -15.56
C PRO A 210 -27.23 -23.24 -15.57
N GLY A 211 -28.37 -22.54 -15.61
CA GLY A 211 -28.41 -21.08 -15.51
C GLY A 211 -27.81 -20.53 -14.20
N HIS A 212 -28.09 -21.14 -13.05
CA HIS A 212 -27.48 -20.73 -11.77
C HIS A 212 -25.97 -21.00 -11.77
N GLN A 213 -25.55 -22.18 -12.25
CA GLN A 213 -24.14 -22.55 -12.35
C GLN A 213 -23.37 -21.54 -13.22
N MET A 214 -23.92 -21.21 -14.39
CA MET A 214 -23.33 -20.23 -15.32
C MET A 214 -23.20 -18.85 -14.67
N ILE A 215 -24.28 -18.30 -14.10
CA ILE A 215 -24.25 -16.98 -13.46
C ILE A 215 -23.21 -16.94 -12.35
N TYR A 216 -23.19 -17.93 -11.47
CA TYR A 216 -22.23 -17.98 -10.37
C TYR A 216 -20.79 -18.09 -10.89
N ALA A 217 -20.51 -19.07 -11.75
CA ALA A 217 -19.17 -19.38 -12.21
C ALA A 217 -18.54 -18.21 -13.00
N ILE A 218 -19.30 -17.59 -13.91
CA ILE A 218 -18.83 -16.43 -14.67
C ILE A 218 -18.62 -15.23 -13.74
N SER A 219 -19.57 -14.95 -12.84
CA SER A 219 -19.45 -13.81 -11.91
C SER A 219 -18.23 -13.97 -10.99
N GLN A 220 -17.95 -15.20 -10.52
CA GLN A 220 -16.77 -15.49 -9.71
C GLN A 220 -15.48 -15.32 -10.51
N LEU A 221 -15.43 -15.79 -11.77
CA LEU A 221 -14.25 -15.56 -12.62
C LEU A 221 -13.99 -14.07 -12.84
N GLU A 222 -15.01 -13.32 -13.24
CA GLU A 222 -14.88 -11.88 -13.50
C GLU A 222 -14.44 -11.12 -12.26
N ALA A 223 -15.02 -11.42 -11.09
CA ALA A 223 -14.64 -10.77 -9.83
C ALA A 223 -13.14 -11.01 -9.51
N GLU A 224 -12.66 -12.23 -9.66
CA GLU A 224 -11.26 -12.56 -9.35
C GLU A 224 -10.29 -12.00 -10.39
N VAL A 225 -10.63 -12.09 -11.67
CA VAL A 225 -9.79 -11.56 -12.76
C VAL A 225 -9.71 -10.03 -12.67
N ASN A 226 -10.80 -9.34 -12.38
CA ASN A 226 -10.78 -7.89 -12.19
C ASN A 226 -10.00 -7.45 -10.94
N ASN A 227 -9.92 -8.30 -9.91
CA ASN A 227 -9.18 -7.98 -8.69
C ASN A 227 -7.68 -8.29 -8.79
N GLY A 228 -7.30 -9.39 -9.43
CA GLY A 228 -5.91 -9.83 -9.50
C GLY A 228 -5.55 -10.75 -10.66
N GLY A 229 -6.38 -10.80 -11.71
CA GLY A 229 -6.12 -11.58 -12.91
C GLY A 229 -6.42 -13.08 -12.77
N PHE A 230 -6.19 -13.83 -13.84
CA PHE A 230 -6.42 -15.28 -13.87
C PHE A 230 -5.64 -16.03 -12.78
N HIS A 231 -4.44 -15.55 -12.42
CA HIS A 231 -3.67 -16.13 -11.33
C HIS A 231 -4.44 -16.09 -10.00
N GLN A 232 -5.09 -14.97 -9.68
CA GLN A 232 -5.90 -14.87 -8.45
C GLN A 232 -7.11 -15.81 -8.48
N TYR A 233 -7.78 -15.94 -9.62
CA TYR A 233 -8.90 -16.87 -9.78
C TYR A 233 -8.48 -18.31 -9.44
N PHE A 234 -7.40 -18.81 -10.03
CA PHE A 234 -6.94 -20.18 -9.77
C PHE A 234 -6.35 -20.34 -8.36
N TRP A 235 -5.68 -19.33 -7.83
CA TRP A 235 -5.19 -19.36 -6.44
C TRP A 235 -6.34 -19.52 -5.43
N ASN A 236 -7.40 -18.73 -5.58
CA ASN A 236 -8.53 -18.72 -4.64
C ASN A 236 -9.46 -19.93 -4.82
N THR A 237 -9.70 -20.34 -6.07
CA THR A 237 -10.73 -21.34 -6.37
C THR A 237 -10.17 -22.72 -6.69
N ARG A 238 -8.86 -22.84 -6.96
CA ARG A 238 -8.23 -24.03 -7.57
C ARG A 238 -8.90 -24.48 -8.87
N GLY A 239 -9.53 -23.55 -9.59
CA GLY A 239 -10.23 -23.83 -10.84
C GLY A 239 -11.54 -24.62 -10.70
N LYS A 240 -12.10 -24.78 -9.48
CA LYS A 240 -13.31 -25.58 -9.21
C LYS A 240 -14.46 -25.29 -10.20
N PHE A 241 -14.65 -24.04 -10.59
CA PHE A 241 -15.78 -23.61 -11.43
C PHE A 241 -15.43 -23.46 -12.92
N ILE A 242 -14.19 -23.74 -13.34
CA ILE A 242 -13.71 -23.32 -14.67
C ILE A 242 -14.44 -24.01 -15.82
N PHE A 243 -14.89 -25.24 -15.64
CA PHE A 243 -15.69 -25.94 -16.65
C PHE A 243 -17.12 -25.37 -16.76
N MET A 244 -17.70 -24.90 -15.65
CA MET A 244 -18.99 -24.18 -15.67
C MET A 244 -18.85 -22.83 -16.39
N VAL A 245 -17.71 -22.15 -16.21
CA VAL A 245 -17.37 -20.94 -16.98
C VAL A 245 -17.30 -21.24 -18.47
N VAL A 246 -16.57 -22.27 -18.87
CA VAL A 246 -16.41 -22.65 -20.29
C VAL A 246 -17.76 -22.94 -20.94
N GLU A 247 -18.63 -23.70 -20.26
CA GLU A 247 -19.97 -23.97 -20.77
C GLU A 247 -20.82 -22.71 -20.82
N GLY A 248 -20.74 -21.87 -19.80
CA GLY A 248 -21.43 -20.58 -19.77
C GLY A 248 -21.05 -19.66 -20.93
N TYR A 249 -19.74 -19.46 -21.17
CA TYR A 249 -19.30 -18.65 -22.31
C TYR A 249 -19.67 -19.26 -23.67
N ARG A 250 -19.73 -20.60 -23.78
CA ARG A 250 -20.24 -21.27 -24.98
C ARG A 250 -21.73 -20.97 -25.17
N GLN A 251 -22.51 -21.03 -24.10
CA GLN A 251 -23.95 -20.77 -24.12
C GLN A 251 -24.26 -19.31 -24.47
N LEU A 252 -23.49 -18.37 -23.92
CA LEU A 252 -23.56 -16.94 -24.24
C LEU A 252 -22.94 -16.59 -25.60
N ARG A 253 -22.27 -17.54 -26.26
CA ARG A 253 -21.50 -17.34 -27.51
C ARG A 253 -20.42 -16.26 -27.38
N HIS A 254 -19.82 -16.15 -26.20
CA HIS A 254 -18.80 -15.14 -25.90
C HIS A 254 -17.40 -15.66 -26.26
N GLU A 255 -17.09 -15.71 -27.56
CA GLU A 255 -15.91 -16.41 -28.11
C GLU A 255 -14.55 -15.95 -27.54
N GLN A 256 -14.37 -14.64 -27.32
CA GLN A 256 -13.12 -14.10 -26.77
C GLN A 256 -12.86 -14.64 -25.36
N ASN A 257 -13.82 -14.47 -24.44
CA ASN A 257 -13.74 -14.96 -23.07
C ASN A 257 -13.65 -16.49 -23.02
N LEU A 258 -14.37 -17.21 -23.90
CA LEU A 258 -14.23 -18.66 -24.04
C LEU A 258 -12.79 -19.07 -24.36
N ARG A 259 -12.15 -18.41 -25.35
CA ARG A 259 -10.76 -18.67 -25.70
C ARG A 259 -9.81 -18.37 -24.53
N LEU A 260 -10.03 -17.26 -23.82
CA LEU A 260 -9.21 -16.91 -22.64
C LEU A 260 -9.35 -17.94 -21.53
N ALA A 261 -10.58 -18.37 -21.22
CA ALA A 261 -10.85 -19.40 -20.22
C ALA A 261 -10.13 -20.72 -20.59
N LEU A 262 -10.23 -21.17 -21.84
CA LEU A 262 -9.55 -22.38 -22.31
C LEU A 262 -8.01 -22.28 -22.22
N LYS A 263 -7.43 -21.13 -22.59
CA LYS A 263 -5.99 -20.90 -22.43
C LYS A 263 -5.57 -20.88 -20.96
N SER A 264 -6.42 -20.34 -20.09
CA SER A 264 -6.15 -20.29 -18.65
C SER A 264 -6.12 -21.68 -18.03
N ILE A 265 -7.00 -22.59 -18.48
CA ILE A 265 -6.99 -24.02 -18.13
C ILE A 265 -5.66 -24.64 -18.56
N GLU A 266 -5.25 -24.45 -19.82
CA GLU A 266 -4.01 -25.02 -20.36
C GLU A 266 -2.78 -24.55 -19.57
N SER A 267 -2.69 -23.25 -19.27
CA SER A 267 -1.62 -22.69 -18.46
C SER A 267 -1.61 -23.31 -17.06
N PHE A 268 -2.75 -23.25 -16.34
CA PHE A 268 -2.86 -23.68 -14.95
C PHE A 268 -2.54 -25.16 -14.75
N PHE A 269 -3.21 -26.05 -15.50
CA PHE A 269 -2.96 -27.49 -15.37
C PHE A 269 -1.60 -27.90 -15.94
N GLY A 270 -1.04 -27.12 -16.86
CA GLY A 270 0.33 -27.31 -17.35
C GLY A 270 1.42 -26.94 -16.34
N GLU A 271 1.11 -26.11 -15.34
CA GLU A 271 2.06 -25.64 -14.31
C GLU A 271 1.70 -26.10 -12.90
N GLU A 272 0.66 -26.93 -12.73
CA GLU A 272 0.12 -27.35 -11.42
C GLU A 272 1.18 -27.94 -10.49
N ALA A 273 2.04 -28.83 -11.00
CA ALA A 273 3.10 -29.47 -10.22
C ALA A 273 4.13 -28.47 -9.70
N GLU A 274 4.46 -27.44 -10.49
CA GLU A 274 5.38 -26.38 -10.08
C GLU A 274 4.71 -25.45 -9.07
N GLN A 275 3.45 -25.09 -9.33
CA GLN A 275 2.65 -24.20 -8.50
C GLN A 275 2.34 -24.78 -7.11
N ALA A 276 2.26 -26.11 -6.99
CA ALA A 276 2.09 -26.79 -5.70
C ALA A 276 3.19 -26.43 -4.69
N ASN A 277 4.40 -26.10 -5.15
CA ASN A 277 5.53 -25.73 -4.28
C ASN A 277 5.38 -24.37 -3.60
N PHE A 278 4.44 -23.55 -4.07
CA PHE A 278 4.16 -22.24 -3.48
C PHE A 278 2.96 -22.27 -2.52
N GLN A 279 2.29 -23.41 -2.33
CA GLN A 279 1.18 -23.49 -1.37
C GLN A 279 1.69 -23.42 0.07
N THR A 280 0.99 -22.67 0.91
CA THR A 280 1.28 -22.56 2.35
C THR A 280 0.00 -22.35 3.14
N ASP A 281 -0.07 -22.95 4.33
CA ASP A 281 -1.13 -22.72 5.31
C ASP A 281 -0.75 -21.60 6.31
N ARG A 282 0.48 -21.06 6.19
CA ARG A 282 1.00 -20.00 7.06
C ARG A 282 0.55 -18.63 6.58
N LEU A 283 -0.30 -17.98 7.38
CA LEU A 283 -0.84 -16.66 7.06
C LEU A 283 0.26 -15.59 6.88
N ASP A 284 1.36 -15.69 7.62
CA ASP A 284 2.48 -14.76 7.52
C ASP A 284 3.31 -14.92 6.24
N GLU A 285 3.23 -16.07 5.56
CA GLU A 285 3.93 -16.35 4.30
C GLU A 285 3.01 -16.23 3.08
N LEU A 286 1.68 -16.20 3.28
CA LEU A 286 0.68 -16.32 2.21
C LEU A 286 0.87 -15.30 1.09
N LEU A 287 1.13 -14.03 1.44
CA LEU A 287 1.30 -12.97 0.45
C LEU A 287 2.58 -13.13 -0.36
N ASP A 288 3.68 -13.47 0.30
CA ASP A 288 4.98 -13.69 -0.35
C ASP A 288 4.90 -14.90 -1.28
N LYS A 289 4.27 -15.99 -0.81
CA LYS A 289 4.03 -17.19 -1.61
C LYS A 289 3.11 -16.96 -2.81
N TYR A 290 2.05 -16.18 -2.63
CA TYR A 290 1.21 -15.76 -3.76
C TYR A 290 1.99 -14.96 -4.81
N GLN A 291 2.87 -14.05 -4.37
CA GLN A 291 3.70 -13.26 -5.29
C GLN A 291 4.71 -14.14 -6.02
N GLU A 292 5.41 -15.03 -5.32
CA GLU A 292 6.33 -16.01 -5.92
C GLU A 292 5.61 -16.89 -6.95
N ALA A 293 4.45 -17.46 -6.60
CA ALA A 293 3.62 -18.25 -7.49
C ALA A 293 3.28 -17.50 -8.78
N ARG A 294 2.84 -16.23 -8.62
CA ARG A 294 2.45 -15.36 -9.72
C ARG A 294 3.60 -15.03 -10.65
N GLU A 295 4.78 -14.73 -10.10
CA GLU A 295 5.98 -14.42 -10.89
C GLU A 295 6.49 -15.63 -11.67
N ASN A 296 6.18 -16.85 -11.21
CA ASN A 296 6.53 -18.12 -11.84
C ASN A 296 5.37 -18.78 -12.61
N SER A 297 4.35 -18.01 -12.99
CA SER A 297 3.17 -18.49 -13.73
C SER A 297 3.08 -17.83 -15.10
N ARG A 298 2.49 -18.55 -16.08
CA ARG A 298 2.13 -17.99 -17.39
C ARG A 298 0.77 -17.28 -17.40
N LEU A 299 -0.04 -17.43 -16.34
CA LEU A 299 -1.37 -16.83 -16.25
C LEU A 299 -1.38 -15.30 -16.39
N PRO A 300 -0.42 -14.53 -15.80
CA PRO A 300 -0.39 -13.08 -15.96
C PRO A 300 -0.22 -12.58 -17.40
N ASP A 301 0.27 -13.41 -18.32
CA ASP A 301 0.34 -13.06 -19.73
C ASP A 301 -1.05 -13.00 -20.38
N LEU A 302 -2.02 -13.76 -19.86
CA LEU A 302 -3.40 -13.73 -20.34
C LEU A 302 -4.11 -12.43 -19.94
N ASP A 303 -3.75 -11.84 -18.80
CA ASP A 303 -4.32 -10.58 -18.30
C ASP A 303 -3.97 -9.38 -19.19
N LYS A 304 -3.02 -9.52 -20.13
CA LYS A 304 -2.71 -8.50 -21.16
C LYS A 304 -3.87 -8.30 -22.14
N GLU A 305 -4.70 -9.33 -22.31
CA GLU A 305 -5.93 -9.26 -23.06
C GLU A 305 -7.10 -9.14 -22.06
N PRO A 306 -7.87 -8.03 -22.07
CA PRO A 306 -8.90 -7.82 -21.06
C PRO A 306 -10.02 -8.86 -21.21
N LEU A 307 -10.45 -9.42 -20.09
CA LEU A 307 -11.68 -10.19 -20.01
C LEU A 307 -12.86 -9.20 -20.14
N ALA A 308 -13.72 -9.39 -21.13
CA ALA A 308 -14.89 -8.55 -21.30
C ALA A 308 -15.95 -8.89 -20.23
N SER A 309 -16.68 -7.91 -19.73
CA SER A 309 -17.83 -8.15 -18.85
C SER A 309 -18.94 -8.85 -19.63
N CYS A 310 -19.55 -9.88 -19.03
CA CYS A 310 -20.73 -10.56 -19.56
C CYS A 310 -22.02 -10.15 -18.84
N GLU A 311 -22.04 -9.04 -18.12
CA GLU A 311 -23.19 -8.64 -17.30
C GLU A 311 -24.48 -8.49 -18.10
N ASP A 312 -24.43 -7.81 -19.25
CA ASP A 312 -25.60 -7.61 -20.12
C ASP A 312 -26.08 -8.94 -20.72
N GLU A 313 -25.17 -9.82 -21.13
CA GLU A 313 -25.48 -11.15 -21.66
C GLU A 313 -26.11 -12.06 -20.60
N LEU A 314 -25.61 -12.00 -19.35
CA LEU A 314 -26.18 -12.73 -18.22
C LEU A 314 -27.57 -12.22 -17.87
N ILE A 315 -27.79 -10.89 -17.90
CA ILE A 315 -29.11 -10.28 -17.72
C ILE A 315 -30.08 -10.77 -18.81
N ALA A 316 -29.68 -10.68 -20.07
CA ALA A 316 -30.49 -11.10 -21.20
C ALA A 316 -30.82 -12.60 -21.12
N TYR A 317 -29.84 -13.43 -20.74
CA TYR A 317 -30.05 -14.85 -20.52
C TYR A 317 -31.06 -15.10 -19.39
N ALA A 318 -30.88 -14.45 -18.23
CA ALA A 318 -31.76 -14.61 -17.08
C ALA A 318 -33.20 -14.23 -17.41
N GLN A 319 -33.42 -13.10 -18.10
CA GLN A 319 -34.73 -12.63 -18.53
C GLN A 319 -35.41 -13.61 -19.50
N ALA A 320 -34.65 -14.23 -20.40
CA ALA A 320 -35.18 -15.21 -21.35
C ALA A 320 -35.48 -16.58 -20.72
N HIS A 321 -34.85 -16.92 -19.60
CA HIS A 321 -34.89 -18.26 -18.99
C HIS A 321 -35.34 -18.26 -17.52
N LEU A 322 -36.26 -17.37 -17.13
CA LEU A 322 -36.70 -17.18 -15.73
C LEU A 322 -37.06 -18.49 -15.01
N SER A 323 -37.63 -19.47 -15.71
CA SER A 323 -37.99 -20.77 -15.13
C SER A 323 -36.80 -21.57 -14.60
N GLU A 324 -35.59 -21.38 -15.14
CA GLU A 324 -34.38 -22.02 -14.62
C GLU A 324 -33.97 -21.51 -13.24
N PHE A 325 -34.47 -20.32 -12.87
CA PHE A 325 -34.12 -19.62 -11.64
C PHE A 325 -35.20 -19.74 -10.55
N VAL A 326 -36.31 -20.42 -10.83
CA VAL A 326 -37.37 -20.65 -9.84
C VAL A 326 -36.95 -21.75 -8.87
N THR A 327 -37.04 -21.48 -7.57
CA THR A 327 -36.71 -22.44 -6.50
C THR A 327 -37.96 -22.89 -5.73
N ARG A 328 -37.90 -24.12 -5.20
CA ARG A 328 -39.02 -24.82 -4.56
C ARG A 328 -38.99 -24.69 -3.04
#